data_AF-A0A9E4F4E0-F1
#
_entry.id   AF-A0A9E4F4E0-F1
#
_cell.length_a   1.000
_cell.length_b   1.000
_cell.length_c   1.000
_cell.angle_alpha   90.00
_cell.angle_beta   90.00
_cell.angle_gamma   90.00
#
_symmetry.space_group_name_H-M   'P 1'
#
loop_
_entity.id
_entity.type
_entity.pdbx_description
1 polymer ?
#
loop_
_entity_poly.entity_id
_entity_poly.type
_entity_poly.pdbx_seq_one_letter_code
_entity_poly.pdbx_strand_id
1 'polypeptide(L)'
;MFNGPAIDAILGLFLLYFVLSLSASAVQEWIASLFSLRSRNLRTGIERLFGERHARAVYAHPLVARLAKSGKAPSYLKTDTLAAALLDVLTRDREGDLEVSARESAQAVADRVPESSPLHGVVGSMVERYGGGIDDLRRAMADWIDEGMDRVGGWYARKAKLNVFLVAVAVTAAANADTIHLVKELGGENGAFFAGAALEASATADPDSPEPLGVADFPIGWEGASHTLTDWIERAGGWLITIAAVSLGAPFWFDLLGKVANLRGAGRKPGGAPAGG
;
A
#
# COMPACT_ATOMS: atom_id res chain seq x y z
N MET A 1 -5.21 1.51 -40.00
CA MET A 1 -4.84 2.37 -38.86
C MET A 1 -6.15 2.81 -38.24
N PHE A 2 -6.40 2.51 -36.97
CA PHE A 2 -7.67 2.78 -36.30
C PHE A 2 -7.80 4.29 -36.00
N ASN A 3 -7.95 5.13 -37.03
CA ASN A 3 -8.14 6.57 -36.90
C ASN A 3 -9.63 6.87 -36.73
N GLY A 4 -10.13 6.76 -35.50
CA GLY A 4 -11.48 7.18 -35.15
C GLY A 4 -11.42 8.15 -33.97
N PRO A 5 -12.09 9.32 -34.02
CA PRO A 5 -12.13 10.27 -32.90
C PRO A 5 -12.52 9.62 -31.56
N ALA A 6 -13.35 8.58 -31.61
CA ALA A 6 -13.74 7.81 -30.44
C ALA A 6 -12.57 7.06 -29.77
N ILE A 7 -11.61 6.53 -30.54
CA ILE A 7 -10.46 5.81 -29.98
C ILE A 7 -9.50 6.79 -29.30
N ASP A 8 -9.27 7.94 -29.92
CA ASP A 8 -8.43 8.99 -29.34
C ASP A 8 -9.05 9.54 -28.06
N ALA A 9 -10.38 9.69 -28.02
CA ALA A 9 -11.11 10.08 -26.82
C ALA A 9 -11.00 9.05 -25.69
N ILE A 10 -11.16 7.75 -26.01
CA ILE A 10 -11.00 6.66 -25.03
C ILE A 10 -9.56 6.63 -24.49
N LEU A 11 -8.56 6.79 -25.36
CA LEU A 11 -7.15 6.79 -24.96
C LEU A 11 -6.81 8.02 -24.11
N GLY A 12 -7.32 9.19 -24.47
CA GLY A 12 -7.15 10.41 -23.69
C GLY A 12 -7.77 10.30 -22.30
N LEU A 13 -9.00 9.76 -22.21
CA LEU A 13 -9.67 9.53 -20.94
C LEU A 13 -8.92 8.51 -20.06
N PHE A 14 -8.42 7.44 -20.68
CA PHE A 14 -7.58 6.45 -20.02
C PHE A 14 -6.32 7.07 -19.42
N LEU A 15 -5.58 7.84 -20.22
CA LEU A 15 -4.34 8.50 -19.79
C LEU A 15 -4.61 9.53 -18.69
N LEU A 16 -5.72 10.26 -18.79
CA LEU A 16 -6.12 11.21 -17.77
C LEU A 16 -6.41 10.52 -16.43
N TYR A 17 -7.20 9.44 -16.42
CA TYR A 17 -7.43 8.67 -15.19
C TYR A 17 -6.15 8.10 -14.61
N PHE A 18 -5.22 7.67 -15.47
CA PHE A 18 -3.93 7.20 -15.04
C PHE A 18 -3.11 8.30 -14.34
N VAL A 19 -3.02 9.49 -14.94
CA VAL A 19 -2.32 10.66 -14.35
C VAL A 19 -2.96 11.11 -13.03
N LEU A 20 -4.29 11.16 -12.97
CA LEU A 20 -5.01 11.51 -11.74
C LEU A 20 -4.81 10.46 -10.65
N SER A 21 -4.76 9.17 -11.02
CA SER A 21 -4.50 8.05 -10.10
C SER A 21 -3.07 8.04 -9.58
N LEU A 22 -2.08 8.40 -10.42
CA LEU A 22 -0.70 8.62 -10.00
C LEU A 22 -0.62 9.77 -9.00
N SER A 23 -1.21 10.92 -9.32
CA SER A 23 -1.26 12.08 -8.43
C SER A 23 -1.91 11.75 -7.09
N ALA A 24 -3.05 11.06 -7.09
CA ALA A 24 -3.71 10.63 -5.87
C ALA A 24 -2.84 9.66 -5.03
N SER A 25 -2.09 8.78 -5.70
CA SER A 25 -1.18 7.84 -5.03
C SER A 25 0.02 8.57 -4.40
N ALA A 26 0.60 9.54 -5.11
CA ALA A 26 1.69 10.39 -4.61
C ALA A 26 1.24 11.22 -3.39
N VAL A 27 0.08 11.86 -3.47
CA VAL A 27 -0.52 12.61 -2.35
C VAL A 27 -0.79 11.69 -1.16
N GLN A 28 -1.34 10.50 -1.40
CA GLN A 28 -1.58 9.54 -0.32
C GLN A 28 -0.27 9.09 0.34
N GLU A 29 0.79 8.83 -0.43
CA GLU A 29 2.09 8.44 0.10
C GLU A 29 2.73 9.57 0.90
N TRP A 30 2.64 10.81 0.42
CA TRP A 30 3.09 11.99 1.14
C TRP A 30 2.40 12.15 2.50
N ILE A 31 1.06 12.03 2.53
CA ILE A 31 0.28 12.02 3.78
C ILE A 31 0.75 10.88 4.70
N ALA A 32 0.90 9.66 4.16
CA ALA A 32 1.32 8.51 4.96
C ALA A 32 2.73 8.68 5.56
N SER A 33 3.64 9.28 4.80
CA SER A 33 5.02 9.57 5.20
C SER A 33 5.07 10.65 6.29
N LEU A 34 4.37 11.77 6.10
CA LEU A 34 4.30 12.87 7.08
C LEU A 34 3.78 12.39 8.43
N PHE A 35 2.69 11.63 8.44
CA PHE A 35 2.11 11.11 9.68
C PHE A 35 2.73 9.80 10.16
N SER A 36 3.77 9.29 9.47
CA SER A 36 4.46 8.02 9.77
C SER A 36 3.48 6.87 10.03
N LEU A 37 2.41 6.79 9.22
CA LEU A 37 1.26 5.92 9.49
C LEU A 37 1.66 4.45 9.52
N ARG A 38 2.60 4.03 8.67
CA ARG A 38 3.11 2.65 8.60
C ARG A 38 3.83 2.22 9.87
N SER A 39 4.78 3.02 10.36
CA SER A 39 5.55 2.67 11.57
C SER A 39 4.68 2.71 12.83
N ARG A 40 3.73 3.65 12.91
CA ARG A 40 2.74 3.71 13.99
C ARG A 40 1.81 2.49 14.00
N ASN A 41 1.38 2.04 12.82
CA ASN A 41 0.55 0.85 12.70
C ASN A 41 1.31 -0.41 13.13
N LEU A 42 2.56 -0.57 12.68
CA LEU A 42 3.42 -1.68 13.10
C LEU A 42 3.59 -1.70 14.62
N ARG A 43 3.90 -0.54 15.22
CA ARG A 43 4.03 -0.40 16.67
C ARG A 43 2.75 -0.80 17.41
N THR A 44 1.60 -0.30 16.95
CA THR A 44 0.30 -0.66 17.54
C THR A 44 0.04 -2.16 17.40
N GLY A 45 0.44 -2.78 16.29
CA GLY A 45 0.33 -4.22 16.07
C GLY A 45 1.16 -5.02 17.07
N ILE A 46 2.44 -4.67 17.22
CA ILE A 46 3.35 -5.33 18.16
C ILE A 46 2.89 -5.13 19.62
N GLU A 47 2.42 -3.93 19.98
CA GLU A 47 1.85 -3.66 21.31
C GLU A 47 0.60 -4.52 21.58
N ARG A 48 -0.24 -4.77 20.58
CA ARG A 48 -1.40 -5.67 20.70
C ARG A 48 -1.02 -7.14 20.82
N LEU A 49 0.05 -7.56 20.13
CA LEU A 49 0.51 -8.96 20.18
C LEU A 49 1.22 -9.26 21.50
N PHE A 50 2.15 -8.41 21.93
CA PHE A 50 3.07 -8.74 23.03
C PHE A 50 2.70 -8.07 24.37
N GLY A 51 1.75 -7.12 24.32
CA GLY A 51 1.52 -6.17 25.40
C GLY A 51 2.58 -5.07 25.44
N GLU A 52 2.23 -3.92 26.03
CA GLU A 52 3.10 -2.73 26.01
C GLU A 52 4.49 -2.96 26.61
N ARG A 53 4.57 -3.73 27.71
CA ARG A 53 5.84 -3.98 28.41
C ARG A 53 6.84 -4.72 27.52
N HIS A 54 6.42 -5.86 26.94
CA HIS A 54 7.30 -6.67 26.09
C HIS A 54 7.57 -5.98 24.75
N ALA A 55 6.57 -5.29 24.17
CA ALA A 55 6.78 -4.49 22.97
C ALA A 55 7.87 -3.43 23.17
N ARG A 56 7.84 -2.68 24.29
CA ARG A 56 8.90 -1.71 24.63
C ARG A 56 10.28 -2.37 24.76
N ALA A 57 10.36 -3.51 25.46
CA ALA A 57 11.62 -4.23 25.64
C ALA A 57 12.18 -4.75 24.30
N VAL A 58 11.32 -5.28 23.43
CA VAL A 58 11.68 -5.74 22.09
C VAL A 58 12.17 -4.59 21.20
N TYR A 59 11.52 -3.43 21.25
CA TYR A 59 11.98 -2.26 20.49
C TYR A 59 13.33 -1.72 20.99
N ALA A 60 13.60 -1.83 22.29
CA ALA A 60 14.89 -1.47 22.88
C ALA A 60 15.99 -2.51 22.61
N HIS A 61 15.63 -3.71 22.15
CA HIS A 61 16.56 -4.81 21.92
C HIS A 61 17.57 -4.47 20.81
N PRO A 62 18.89 -4.77 20.95
CA PRO A 62 19.91 -4.39 19.97
C PRO A 62 19.65 -4.88 18.54
N LEU A 63 19.00 -6.05 18.37
CA LEU A 63 18.63 -6.58 17.04
C LEU A 63 17.54 -5.75 16.34
N VAL A 64 16.71 -5.03 17.09
CA VAL A 64 15.61 -4.21 16.55
C VAL A 64 15.99 -2.73 16.53
N ALA A 65 16.59 -2.23 17.62
CA ALA A 65 16.97 -0.83 17.78
C ALA A 65 17.96 -0.37 16.70
N ARG A 66 18.87 -1.25 16.26
CA ARG A 66 19.84 -0.92 15.19
C ARG A 66 19.21 -0.86 13.79
N LEU A 67 17.99 -1.36 13.60
CA LEU A 67 17.24 -1.26 12.35
C LEU A 67 16.44 0.04 12.24
N ALA A 68 16.27 0.76 13.36
CA ALA A 68 15.56 2.03 13.40
C ALA A 68 16.42 3.15 12.80
N LYS A 69 15.88 3.88 11.81
CA LYS A 69 16.52 5.08 11.26
C LYS A 69 16.11 6.30 12.10
N SER A 70 17.09 7.02 12.64
CA SER A 70 16.93 8.36 13.23
C SER A 70 15.77 8.49 14.26
N GLY A 71 15.70 7.56 15.23
CA GLY A 71 14.72 7.63 16.33
C GLY A 71 13.28 7.28 15.95
N LYS A 72 13.02 6.89 14.69
CA LYS A 72 11.70 6.37 14.25
C LYS A 72 11.68 4.84 14.31
N ALA A 73 10.56 4.28 14.75
CA ALA A 73 10.35 2.83 14.69
C ALA A 73 10.50 2.33 13.23
N PRO A 74 11.06 1.13 13.02
CA PRO A 74 11.21 0.55 11.68
C PRO A 74 9.89 0.50 10.90
N SER A 75 9.93 0.67 9.58
CA SER A 75 8.74 0.56 8.72
C SER A 75 8.36 -0.89 8.40
N TYR A 76 9.31 -1.82 8.54
CA TYR A 76 9.12 -3.26 8.40
C TYR A 76 10.14 -3.97 9.30
N LEU A 77 9.71 -5.05 9.94
CA LEU A 77 10.57 -5.87 10.81
C LEU A 77 10.33 -7.33 10.46
N LYS A 78 11.40 -8.06 10.15
CA LYS A 78 11.29 -9.49 9.84
C LYS A 78 10.78 -10.25 11.06
N THR A 79 9.84 -11.14 10.82
CA THR A 79 9.20 -12.01 11.82
C THR A 79 10.24 -12.79 12.63
N ASP A 80 11.24 -13.38 11.97
CA ASP A 80 12.34 -14.09 12.63
C ASP A 80 13.13 -13.21 13.61
N THR A 81 13.43 -11.97 13.22
CA THR A 81 14.16 -11.02 14.08
C THR A 81 13.32 -10.66 15.29
N LEU A 82 12.01 -10.54 15.10
CA LEU A 82 11.07 -10.22 16.16
C LEU A 82 10.91 -11.40 17.15
N ALA A 83 10.81 -12.63 16.63
CA ALA A 83 10.76 -13.84 17.44
C ALA A 83 12.05 -14.03 18.25
N ALA A 84 13.22 -13.85 17.62
CA ALA A 84 14.51 -13.93 18.30
C ALA A 84 14.66 -12.86 19.39
N ALA A 85 14.27 -11.61 19.10
CA ALA A 85 14.32 -10.52 20.07
C ALA A 85 13.34 -10.73 21.23
N LEU A 86 12.11 -11.20 20.95
CA LEU A 86 11.14 -11.50 22.00
C LEU A 86 11.62 -12.66 22.87
N LEU A 87 12.18 -13.72 22.27
CA LEU A 87 12.74 -14.84 23.02
C LEU A 87 13.92 -14.42 23.91
N ASP A 88 14.84 -13.58 23.43
CA ASP A 88 15.93 -13.03 24.27
C ASP A 88 15.35 -12.18 25.43
N VAL A 89 14.31 -11.39 25.16
CA VAL A 89 13.62 -10.60 26.20
C VAL A 89 12.94 -11.49 27.25
N LEU A 90 12.41 -12.65 26.88
CA LEU A 90 11.77 -13.59 27.80
C LEU A 90 12.76 -14.47 28.58
N THR A 91 13.96 -14.69 28.04
CA THR A 91 15.03 -15.49 28.68
C THR A 91 15.90 -14.69 29.64
N ARG A 92 15.87 -13.36 29.58
CA ARG A 92 16.55 -12.48 30.55
C ARG A 92 15.79 -12.39 31.87
N ASP A 93 16.50 -12.11 32.94
CA ASP A 93 15.94 -11.89 34.27
C ASP A 93 15.55 -10.42 34.52
N ARG A 94 15.14 -10.11 35.76
CA ARG A 94 14.75 -8.76 36.17
C ARG A 94 15.92 -7.77 36.20
N GLU A 95 17.15 -8.26 36.32
CA GLU A 95 18.38 -7.47 36.32
C GLU A 95 18.97 -7.32 34.91
N GLY A 96 18.44 -8.07 33.94
CA GLY A 96 18.82 -8.05 32.53
C GLY A 96 19.85 -9.13 32.16
N ASP A 97 20.21 -9.99 33.11
CA ASP A 97 21.15 -11.08 32.95
C ASP A 97 20.47 -12.29 32.30
N LEU A 98 21.30 -13.05 31.59
CA LEU A 98 20.86 -14.20 30.80
C LEU A 98 20.76 -15.43 31.71
N GLU A 99 19.58 -16.02 31.81
CA GLU A 99 19.38 -17.20 32.63
C GLU A 99 19.69 -18.48 31.83
N VAL A 100 20.63 -19.28 32.32
CA VAL A 100 21.15 -20.47 31.62
C VAL A 100 20.05 -21.52 31.42
N SER A 101 19.20 -21.77 32.41
CA SER A 101 18.07 -22.71 32.32
C SER A 101 17.03 -22.30 31.27
N ALA A 102 16.74 -21.00 31.17
CA ALA A 102 15.78 -20.45 30.20
C ALA A 102 16.29 -20.55 28.76
N ARG A 103 17.61 -20.60 28.56
CA ARG A 103 18.22 -20.81 27.22
C ARG A 103 18.15 -22.24 26.74
N GLU A 104 18.10 -23.20 27.66
CA GLU A 104 18.14 -24.62 27.33
C GLU A 104 16.74 -25.24 27.22
N SER A 105 15.74 -24.66 27.89
CA SER A 105 14.39 -25.21 27.95
C SER A 105 13.30 -24.19 27.66
N ALA A 106 12.44 -24.51 26.70
CA ALA A 106 11.24 -23.74 26.40
C ALA A 106 10.25 -23.72 27.58
N GLN A 107 10.21 -24.79 28.38
CA GLN A 107 9.38 -24.85 29.59
C GLN A 107 9.83 -23.79 30.62
N ALA A 108 11.15 -23.65 30.83
CA ALA A 108 11.69 -22.63 31.71
C ALA A 108 11.35 -21.21 31.23
N VAL A 109 11.20 -20.99 29.91
CA VAL A 109 10.69 -19.71 29.38
C VAL A 109 9.21 -19.52 29.72
N ALA A 110 8.37 -20.54 29.50
CA ALA A 110 6.94 -20.48 29.78
C ALA A 110 6.63 -20.18 31.26
N ASP A 111 7.34 -20.85 32.18
CA ASP A 111 7.15 -20.71 33.63
C ASP A 111 7.50 -19.28 34.13
N ARG A 112 8.29 -18.53 33.36
CA ARG A 112 8.68 -17.14 33.69
C ARG A 112 7.68 -16.10 33.20
N VAL A 113 6.88 -16.42 32.19
CA VAL A 113 5.91 -15.48 31.64
C VAL A 113 4.81 -15.27 32.68
N PRO A 114 4.64 -14.07 33.25
CA PRO A 114 3.65 -13.85 34.31
C PRO A 114 2.23 -14.11 33.78
N GLU A 115 1.33 -14.66 34.59
CA GLU A 115 -0.08 -14.89 34.23
C GLU A 115 -0.81 -13.62 33.76
N SER A 116 -0.36 -12.44 34.21
CA SER A 116 -0.89 -11.14 33.78
C SER A 116 -0.44 -10.71 32.37
N SER A 117 0.50 -11.42 31.76
CA SER A 117 1.00 -11.14 30.41
C SER A 117 0.10 -11.78 29.36
N PRO A 118 -0.23 -11.06 28.26
CA PRO A 118 -0.89 -11.66 27.10
C PRO A 118 -0.14 -12.85 26.49
N LEU A 119 1.18 -12.92 26.72
CA LEU A 119 2.05 -13.98 26.21
C LEU A 119 1.97 -15.28 27.04
N HIS A 120 1.40 -15.27 28.25
CA HIS A 120 1.43 -16.45 29.13
C HIS A 120 0.73 -17.65 28.48
N GLY A 121 -0.53 -17.48 28.08
CA GLY A 121 -1.27 -18.54 27.40
C GLY A 121 -0.70 -18.88 26.02
N VAL A 122 -0.14 -17.89 25.31
CA VAL A 122 0.45 -18.09 23.98
C VAL A 122 1.70 -18.97 24.08
N VAL A 123 2.68 -18.58 24.89
CA VAL A 123 3.94 -19.31 25.07
C VAL A 123 3.68 -20.68 25.70
N GLY A 124 2.81 -20.77 26.72
CA GLY A 124 2.43 -22.05 27.30
C GLY A 124 1.87 -23.02 26.26
N SER A 125 0.93 -22.56 25.42
CA SER A 125 0.36 -23.40 24.36
C SER A 125 1.37 -23.83 23.29
N MET A 126 2.38 -23.00 23.01
CA MET A 126 3.46 -23.34 22.08
C MET A 126 4.35 -24.45 22.63
N VAL A 127 4.72 -24.36 23.91
CA VAL A 127 5.56 -25.39 24.57
C VAL A 127 4.82 -26.72 24.64
N GLU A 128 3.54 -26.71 25.00
CA GLU A 128 2.71 -27.92 25.03
C GLU A 128 2.58 -28.58 23.64
N ARG A 129 2.49 -27.78 22.57
CA ARG A 129 2.22 -28.26 21.22
C ARG A 129 3.47 -28.64 20.41
N TYR A 130 4.57 -27.91 20.59
CA TYR A 130 5.78 -28.03 19.75
C TYR A 130 6.98 -28.61 20.52
N GLY A 131 6.86 -28.86 21.82
CA GLY A 131 7.89 -29.51 22.64
C GLY A 131 8.74 -28.55 23.46
N GLY A 132 9.74 -29.10 24.16
CA GLY A 132 10.55 -28.38 25.15
C GLY A 132 11.79 -27.65 24.60
N GLY A 133 12.05 -27.70 23.29
CA GLY A 133 13.25 -27.13 22.67
C GLY A 133 13.14 -25.61 22.43
N ILE A 134 14.21 -24.87 22.71
CA ILE A 134 14.24 -23.41 22.55
C ILE A 134 14.11 -22.96 21.07
N ASP A 135 14.68 -23.75 20.15
CA ASP A 135 14.58 -23.49 18.71
C ASP A 135 13.17 -23.73 18.17
N ASP A 136 12.48 -24.74 18.69
CA ASP A 136 11.10 -25.05 18.32
C ASP A 136 10.15 -23.97 18.82
N LEU A 137 10.37 -23.48 20.06
CA LEU A 137 9.67 -22.30 20.57
C LEU A 137 9.94 -21.07 19.70
N ARG A 138 11.19 -20.81 19.30
CA ARG A 138 11.51 -19.67 18.42
C ARG A 138 10.76 -19.74 17.09
N ARG A 139 10.70 -20.92 16.47
CA ARG A 139 9.98 -21.15 15.21
C ARG A 139 8.47 -20.95 15.40
N ALA A 140 7.88 -21.56 16.42
CA ALA A 140 6.46 -21.42 16.73
C ALA A 140 6.07 -19.95 17.02
N MET A 141 6.94 -19.21 17.73
CA MET A 141 6.77 -17.77 17.94
C MET A 141 6.86 -17.00 16.63
N ALA A 142 7.80 -17.33 15.74
CA ALA A 142 7.89 -16.71 14.43
C ALA A 142 6.59 -16.91 13.63
N ASP A 143 6.12 -18.15 13.50
CA ASP A 143 4.89 -18.45 12.76
C ASP A 143 3.68 -17.68 13.33
N TRP A 144 3.52 -17.66 14.66
CA TRP A 144 2.44 -16.93 15.31
C TRP A 144 2.54 -15.41 15.13
N ILE A 145 3.75 -14.86 15.19
CA ILE A 145 3.98 -13.43 14.92
C ILE A 145 3.61 -13.12 13.47
N ASP A 146 3.93 -14.00 12.52
CA ASP A 146 3.61 -13.82 11.10
C ASP A 146 2.10 -13.72 10.89
N GLU A 147 1.34 -14.67 11.44
CA GLU A 147 -0.13 -14.67 11.42
C GLU A 147 -0.71 -13.41 12.08
N GLY A 148 -0.10 -12.99 13.20
CA GLY A 148 -0.46 -11.75 13.89
C GLY A 148 -0.21 -10.51 13.02
N MET A 149 0.92 -10.48 12.32
CA MET A 149 1.33 -9.40 11.44
C MET A 149 0.47 -9.31 10.18
N ASP A 150 0.02 -10.44 9.62
CA ASP A 150 -0.96 -10.47 8.54
C ASP A 150 -2.27 -9.78 8.93
N ARG A 151 -2.73 -10.02 10.15
CA ARG A 151 -3.93 -9.35 10.69
C ARG A 151 -3.71 -7.83 10.87
N VAL A 152 -2.54 -7.45 11.38
CA VAL A 152 -2.13 -6.04 11.53
C VAL A 152 -2.06 -5.33 10.18
N GLY A 153 -1.50 -5.99 9.16
CA GLY A 153 -1.48 -5.52 7.78
C GLY A 153 -2.88 -5.36 7.19
N GLY A 154 -3.78 -6.31 7.46
CA GLY A 154 -5.17 -6.24 7.01
C GLY A 154 -5.94 -5.02 7.55
N TRP A 155 -5.76 -4.66 8.83
CA TRP A 155 -6.37 -3.44 9.38
C TRP A 155 -5.84 -2.18 8.72
N TYR A 156 -4.53 -2.12 8.45
CA TYR A 156 -3.90 -1.00 7.75
C TYR A 156 -4.43 -0.87 6.33
N ALA A 157 -4.46 -1.97 5.57
CA ALA A 157 -4.97 -1.98 4.20
C ALA A 157 -6.41 -1.45 4.11
N ARG A 158 -7.28 -1.79 5.07
CA ARG A 158 -8.65 -1.26 5.12
C ARG A 158 -8.70 0.25 5.36
N LYS A 159 -7.86 0.78 6.26
CA LYS A 159 -7.76 2.23 6.50
C LYS A 159 -7.14 2.96 5.31
N ALA A 160 -6.13 2.39 4.68
CA ALA A 160 -5.47 2.94 3.51
C ALA A 160 -6.46 3.10 2.34
N LYS A 161 -7.37 2.14 2.13
CA LYS A 161 -8.44 2.26 1.12
C LYS A 161 -9.33 3.48 1.34
N LEU A 162 -9.74 3.75 2.58
CA LEU A 162 -10.52 4.95 2.89
C LEU A 162 -9.71 6.22 2.62
N ASN A 163 -8.43 6.25 3.01
CA ASN A 163 -7.57 7.39 2.77
C ASN A 163 -7.37 7.66 1.27
N VAL A 164 -7.13 6.61 0.46
CA VAL A 164 -7.04 6.71 -1.00
C VAL A 164 -8.34 7.25 -1.58
N PHE A 165 -9.50 6.77 -1.12
CA PHE A 165 -10.80 7.28 -1.57
C PHE A 165 -10.97 8.77 -1.25
N LEU A 166 -10.64 9.21 -0.03
CA LEU A 166 -10.71 10.63 0.34
C LEU A 166 -9.75 11.50 -0.47
N VAL A 167 -8.54 11.01 -0.75
CA VAL A 167 -7.58 11.69 -1.62
C VAL A 167 -8.10 11.76 -3.05
N ALA A 168 -8.71 10.69 -3.58
CA ALA A 168 -9.31 10.68 -4.90
C ALA A 168 -10.44 11.71 -5.03
N VAL A 169 -11.29 11.84 -4.00
CA VAL A 169 -12.31 12.90 -3.92
C VAL A 169 -11.67 14.29 -3.97
N ALA A 170 -10.65 14.53 -3.13
CA ALA A 170 -9.98 15.82 -3.07
C ALA A 170 -9.29 16.18 -4.40
N VAL A 171 -8.54 15.26 -5.00
CA VAL A 171 -7.85 15.45 -6.28
C VAL A 171 -8.86 15.68 -7.41
N THR A 172 -9.95 14.91 -7.47
CA THR A 172 -10.99 15.09 -8.48
C THR A 172 -11.67 16.45 -8.37
N ALA A 173 -12.00 16.88 -7.15
CA ALA A 173 -12.63 18.18 -6.92
C ALA A 173 -11.68 19.34 -7.22
N ALA A 174 -10.40 19.24 -6.82
CA ALA A 174 -9.39 20.26 -7.10
C ALA A 174 -9.09 20.39 -8.60
N ALA A 175 -8.98 19.25 -9.29
CA ALA A 175 -8.82 19.19 -10.74
C ALA A 175 -10.10 19.51 -11.50
N ASN A 176 -11.26 19.51 -10.82
CA ASN A 176 -12.60 19.57 -11.42
C ASN A 176 -12.77 18.60 -12.60
N ALA A 177 -12.22 17.42 -12.43
CA ALA A 177 -12.22 16.37 -13.44
C ALA A 177 -13.61 15.71 -13.49
N ASP A 178 -14.49 16.25 -14.34
CA ASP A 178 -15.81 15.70 -14.64
C ASP A 178 -15.71 14.79 -15.87
N THR A 179 -15.87 13.48 -15.68
CA THR A 179 -15.83 12.50 -16.78
C THR A 179 -16.80 12.82 -17.91
N ILE A 180 -18.02 13.26 -17.62
CA ILE A 180 -19.05 13.45 -18.63
C ILE A 180 -18.68 14.64 -19.50
N HIS A 181 -18.21 15.73 -18.87
CA HIS A 181 -17.64 16.87 -19.58
C HIS A 181 -16.41 16.50 -20.40
N LEU A 182 -15.47 15.76 -19.81
CA LEU A 182 -14.25 15.30 -20.46
C LEU A 182 -14.55 14.45 -21.70
N VAL A 183 -15.53 13.55 -21.64
CA VAL A 183 -15.94 12.73 -22.81
C VAL A 183 -16.51 13.61 -23.92
N LYS A 184 -17.25 14.67 -23.59
CA LYS A 184 -17.78 15.62 -24.57
C LYS A 184 -16.65 16.43 -25.24
N GLU A 185 -15.68 16.89 -24.47
CA GLU A 185 -14.52 17.64 -24.99
C GLU A 185 -13.57 16.75 -25.81
N LEU A 186 -13.28 15.55 -25.32
CA LEU A 186 -12.40 14.58 -25.98
C LEU A 186 -13.02 13.99 -27.24
N GLY A 187 -14.35 13.83 -27.28
CA GLY A 187 -15.08 13.38 -28.46
C GLY A 187 -15.21 14.45 -29.54
N GLY A 188 -14.87 15.72 -29.23
CA GLY A 188 -14.86 16.84 -30.15
C GLY A 188 -13.53 17.03 -30.87
N GLU A 189 -13.33 18.23 -31.44
CA GLU A 189 -12.13 18.57 -32.24
C GLU A 189 -10.83 18.61 -31.41
N ASN A 190 -10.95 18.74 -30.08
CA ASN A 190 -9.81 18.90 -29.16
C ASN A 190 -9.22 17.58 -28.65
N GLY A 191 -9.80 16.42 -28.98
CA GLY A 191 -9.40 15.12 -28.42
C GLY A 191 -7.92 14.77 -28.58
N ALA A 192 -7.34 15.06 -29.75
CA ALA A 192 -5.93 14.79 -30.03
C ALA A 192 -4.97 15.68 -29.21
N PHE A 193 -5.35 16.93 -28.94
CA PHE A 193 -4.57 17.85 -28.11
C PHE A 193 -4.50 17.35 -26.67
N PHE A 194 -5.64 16.96 -26.09
CA PHE A 194 -5.71 16.47 -24.72
C PHE A 194 -4.99 15.13 -24.53
N ALA A 195 -5.08 14.22 -25.52
CA ALA A 195 -4.32 12.97 -25.49
C ALA A 195 -2.80 13.21 -25.47
N GLY A 196 -2.31 14.21 -26.22
CA GLY A 196 -0.91 14.64 -26.21
C GLY A 196 -0.47 15.20 -24.85
N ALA A 197 -1.27 16.10 -24.27
CA ALA A 197 -1.00 16.70 -22.96
C ALA A 197 -1.00 15.66 -21.83
N ALA A 198 -1.94 14.71 -21.84
CA ALA A 198 -1.98 13.63 -20.85
C ALA A 198 -0.78 12.68 -20.99
N LEU A 199 -0.32 12.41 -22.22
CA LEU A 199 0.87 11.61 -22.46
C LEU A 199 2.13 12.31 -21.93
N GLU A 200 2.28 13.61 -22.18
CA GLU A 200 3.38 14.41 -21.66
C GLU A 200 3.39 14.41 -20.12
N ALA A 201 2.23 14.70 -19.49
CA ALA A 201 2.09 14.65 -18.04
C ALA A 201 2.41 13.27 -17.46
N SER A 202 2.06 12.18 -18.17
CA SER A 202 2.42 10.83 -17.77
C SER A 202 3.92 10.51 -17.93
N ALA A 203 4.59 11.13 -18.90
CA ALA A 203 6.01 10.92 -19.16
C ALA A 203 6.91 11.68 -18.17
N THR A 204 6.44 12.82 -17.67
CA THR A 204 7.10 13.59 -16.61
C THR A 204 6.65 13.21 -15.21
N ALA A 205 5.74 12.23 -15.09
CA ALA A 205 5.22 11.77 -13.81
C ALA A 205 6.28 11.00 -13.02
N ASP A 206 6.86 11.66 -12.01
CA ASP A 206 7.64 10.99 -10.97
C ASP A 206 6.69 10.52 -9.84
N PRO A 207 6.46 9.20 -9.68
CA PRO A 207 5.56 8.66 -8.66
C PRO A 207 6.04 8.92 -7.22
N ASP A 208 7.31 9.28 -7.01
CA ASP A 208 7.88 9.60 -5.71
C ASP A 208 7.97 11.11 -5.44
N SER A 209 7.60 11.95 -6.42
CA SER A 209 7.55 13.39 -6.24
C SER A 209 6.35 13.81 -5.37
N PRO A 210 6.56 14.66 -4.35
CA PRO A 210 5.47 15.17 -3.51
C PRO A 210 4.70 16.32 -4.16
N GLU A 211 5.23 16.87 -5.27
CA GLU A 211 4.53 17.90 -6.02
C GLU A 211 3.40 17.25 -6.82
N PRO A 212 2.15 17.74 -6.70
CA PRO A 212 1.12 17.33 -7.62
C PRO A 212 1.64 17.64 -9.03
N LEU A 213 1.57 16.65 -9.93
CA LEU A 213 1.78 16.89 -11.36
C LEU A 213 0.96 18.11 -11.77
N GLY A 214 1.44 18.89 -12.74
CA GLY A 214 0.88 20.19 -13.19
C GLY A 214 -0.56 20.15 -13.72
N VAL A 215 -1.48 19.57 -12.95
CA VAL A 215 -2.93 19.52 -13.09
C VAL A 215 -3.51 20.93 -12.95
N ALA A 216 -2.77 21.87 -12.35
CA ALA A 216 -3.12 23.28 -12.28
C ALA A 216 -3.12 23.99 -13.66
N ASP A 217 -2.32 23.51 -14.62
CA ASP A 217 -2.30 24.03 -15.99
C ASP A 217 -3.34 23.35 -16.90
N PHE A 218 -4.14 22.43 -16.35
CA PHE A 218 -5.25 21.80 -17.06
C PHE A 218 -6.56 22.48 -16.63
N PRO A 219 -7.12 23.41 -17.43
CA PRO A 219 -8.38 24.05 -17.10
C PRO A 219 -9.52 23.06 -17.38
N ILE A 220 -9.74 22.09 -16.51
CA ILE A 220 -10.88 21.17 -16.67
C ILE A 220 -12.11 21.87 -16.10
N GLY A 221 -12.98 22.37 -16.96
CA GLY A 221 -14.40 22.60 -16.68
C GLY A 221 -14.80 23.73 -15.72
N TRP A 222 -13.89 24.61 -15.28
CA TRP A 222 -14.28 25.80 -14.48
C TRP A 222 -14.71 27.00 -15.33
N GLU A 223 -14.39 27.00 -16.63
CA GLU A 223 -14.85 28.02 -17.57
C GLU A 223 -16.20 27.62 -18.18
N GLY A 224 -17.17 28.54 -18.16
CA GLY A 224 -18.46 28.37 -18.85
C GLY A 224 -19.55 27.58 -18.13
N ALA A 225 -19.44 27.36 -16.81
CA ALA A 225 -20.48 26.66 -16.04
C ALA A 225 -21.82 27.43 -16.05
N SER A 226 -22.81 26.92 -16.78
CA SER A 226 -24.19 27.37 -16.63
C SER A 226 -24.73 26.96 -15.24
N HIS A 227 -25.49 27.85 -14.61
CA HIS A 227 -25.92 27.70 -13.21
C HIS A 227 -27.19 26.85 -13.03
N THR A 228 -27.52 25.93 -13.95
CA THR A 228 -28.76 25.15 -13.83
C THR A 228 -28.57 23.93 -12.92
N LEU A 229 -29.63 23.51 -12.22
CA LEU A 229 -29.61 22.33 -11.35
C LEU A 229 -29.24 21.05 -12.12
N THR A 230 -29.67 20.95 -13.38
CA THR A 230 -29.36 19.84 -14.28
C THR A 230 -27.86 19.75 -14.57
N ASP A 231 -27.17 20.87 -14.76
CA ASP A 231 -25.72 20.89 -15.00
C ASP A 231 -24.96 20.42 -13.76
N TRP A 232 -25.41 20.80 -12.57
CA TRP A 232 -24.82 20.32 -11.32
C TRP A 232 -25.01 18.82 -11.09
N ILE A 233 -26.18 18.27 -11.47
CA ILE A 233 -26.43 16.82 -11.39
C ILE A 233 -25.52 16.07 -12.37
N GLU A 234 -25.35 16.58 -13.59
CA GLU A 234 -24.45 15.98 -14.59
C GLU A 234 -23.00 16.01 -14.09
N ARG A 235 -22.53 17.16 -13.60
CA ARG A 235 -21.18 17.32 -13.02
C ARG A 235 -20.96 16.41 -11.83
N ALA A 236 -21.94 16.30 -10.93
CA ALA A 236 -21.88 15.37 -9.81
C ALA A 236 -21.75 13.92 -10.31
N GLY A 237 -22.49 13.53 -11.34
CA GLY A 237 -22.38 12.23 -11.99
C GLY A 237 -20.97 11.97 -12.55
N GLY A 238 -20.40 12.94 -13.26
CA GLY A 238 -19.06 12.80 -13.82
C GLY A 238 -17.94 12.81 -12.79
N TRP A 239 -18.05 13.61 -11.73
CA TRP A 239 -17.14 13.53 -10.58
C TRP A 239 -17.22 12.18 -9.90
N LEU A 240 -18.42 11.59 -9.74
CA LEU A 240 -18.56 10.25 -9.17
C LEU A 240 -17.83 9.19 -10.00
N ILE A 241 -17.92 9.27 -11.33
CA ILE A 241 -17.20 8.35 -12.23
C ILE A 241 -15.69 8.55 -12.11
N THR A 242 -15.21 9.81 -12.09
CA THR A 242 -13.78 10.09 -11.94
C THR A 242 -13.26 9.64 -10.57
N ILE A 243 -13.98 9.92 -9.49
CA ILE A 243 -13.63 9.45 -8.13
C ILE A 243 -13.52 7.92 -8.12
N ALA A 244 -14.49 7.22 -8.72
CA ALA A 244 -14.44 5.76 -8.83
C ALA A 244 -13.18 5.31 -9.58
N ALA A 245 -12.89 5.89 -10.74
CA ALA A 245 -11.72 5.58 -11.56
C ALA A 245 -10.38 5.85 -10.84
N VAL A 246 -10.26 6.99 -10.17
CA VAL A 246 -9.04 7.42 -9.45
C VAL A 246 -8.84 6.60 -8.16
N SER A 247 -9.93 6.21 -7.49
CA SER A 247 -9.87 5.40 -6.26
C SER A 247 -9.34 3.97 -6.48
N LEU A 248 -9.36 3.48 -7.73
CA LEU A 248 -8.72 2.21 -8.11
C LEU A 248 -7.19 2.28 -7.97
N GLY A 249 -6.61 3.49 -8.03
CA GLY A 249 -5.20 3.74 -7.86
C GLY A 249 -4.36 3.44 -9.10
N ALA A 250 -3.12 3.93 -9.11
CA ALA A 250 -2.21 3.78 -10.23
C ALA A 250 -1.93 2.31 -10.63
N PRO A 251 -1.76 1.33 -9.70
CA PRO A 251 -1.45 -0.06 -10.06
C PRO A 251 -2.48 -0.69 -11.00
N PHE A 252 -3.77 -0.41 -10.82
CA PHE A 252 -4.83 -0.92 -11.69
C PHE A 252 -4.64 -0.49 -13.15
N TRP A 253 -4.32 0.78 -13.36
CA TRP A 253 -4.13 1.36 -14.69
C TRP A 253 -2.81 0.91 -15.33
N PHE A 254 -1.74 0.75 -14.54
CA PHE A 254 -0.49 0.14 -15.01
C PHE A 254 -0.68 -1.30 -15.49
N ASP A 255 -1.42 -2.13 -14.73
CA ASP A 255 -1.74 -3.50 -15.13
C ASP A 255 -2.51 -3.54 -16.46
N LEU A 256 -3.43 -2.58 -16.64
CA LEU A 256 -4.21 -2.47 -17.86
C LEU A 256 -3.35 -2.04 -19.07
N LEU A 257 -2.44 -1.08 -18.89
CA LEU A 257 -1.43 -0.73 -19.89
C LEU A 257 -0.56 -1.93 -20.29
N GLY A 258 -0.07 -2.69 -19.30
CA GLY A 258 0.75 -3.87 -19.52
C GLY A 258 0.04 -4.95 -20.34
N LYS A 259 -1.26 -5.19 -20.07
CA LYS A 259 -2.08 -6.12 -20.85
C LYS A 259 -2.21 -5.69 -22.31
N VAL A 260 -2.45 -4.41 -22.57
CA VAL A 260 -2.58 -3.86 -23.93
C VAL A 260 -1.25 -3.92 -24.69
N ALA A 261 -0.13 -3.62 -24.03
CA ALA A 261 1.21 -3.73 -24.62
C ALA A 261 1.55 -5.18 -25.01
N ASN A 262 1.26 -6.14 -24.13
CA ASN A 262 1.51 -7.57 -24.37
C ASN A 262 0.63 -8.14 -25.50
N LEU A 263 -0.60 -7.66 -25.67
CA LEU A 263 -1.48 -8.04 -26.78
C LEU A 263 -0.91 -7.65 -28.14
N ARG A 264 -0.17 -6.54 -28.25
CA ARG A 264 0.55 -6.16 -29.47
C ARG A 264 1.81 -7.00 -29.71
N GLY A 265 2.43 -7.53 -28.64
CA GLY A 265 3.63 -8.38 -28.72
C GLY A 265 3.38 -9.83 -29.13
N ALA A 266 2.18 -10.37 -28.88
CA ALA A 266 1.82 -11.77 -29.18
C ALA A 266 1.61 -12.08 -30.69
N GLY A 267 1.76 -11.08 -31.58
CA GLY A 267 1.42 -11.17 -33.01
C GLY A 267 2.49 -11.76 -33.95
N ARG A 268 3.62 -12.28 -33.48
CA ARG A 268 4.60 -12.97 -34.34
C ARG A 268 5.07 -14.28 -33.72
N LYS A 269 4.33 -15.36 -33.97
CA LYS A 269 4.90 -16.71 -33.99
C LYS A 269 5.52 -16.91 -35.38
N PRO A 270 6.83 -17.18 -35.53
CA PRO A 270 7.35 -17.61 -36.82
C PRO A 270 6.64 -18.91 -37.19
N GLY A 271 5.84 -18.87 -38.25
CA GLY A 271 5.32 -20.06 -38.91
C GLY A 271 6.49 -20.90 -39.37
N GLY A 272 6.37 -22.22 -39.15
CA GLY A 272 7.43 -23.18 -39.47
C GLY A 272 7.84 -23.16 -40.93
N ALA A 273 9.10 -23.48 -41.18
CA ALA A 273 9.53 -24.00 -42.47
C ALA A 273 9.46 -25.54 -42.43
N PRO A 274 8.97 -26.20 -43.49
CA PRO A 274 8.79 -27.64 -43.54
C PRO A 274 10.11 -28.39 -43.72
N ALA A 275 10.10 -29.64 -43.28
CA ALA A 275 11.15 -30.62 -43.54
C ALA A 275 11.24 -30.97 -45.05
N GLY A 276 12.47 -31.09 -45.53
CA GLY A 276 12.88 -31.73 -46.79
C GLY A 276 14.42 -31.69 -46.79
N GLY A 277 15.15 -32.79 -46.89
CA GLY A 277 14.93 -33.96 -47.74
C GLY A 277 16.11 -34.00 -48.69
#